data_AF-A0A1J5J014-F1
#
_entry.id   AF-A0A1J5J014-F1
#
_cell.length_a   1.000
_cell.length_b   1.000
_cell.length_c   1.000
_cell.angle_alpha   90.00
_cell.angle_beta   90.00
_cell.angle_gamma   90.00
#
_symmetry.space_group_name_H-M   'P 1'
#
loop_
_entity.id
_entity.type
_entity.pdbx_description
1 polymer ?
#
loop_
_entity_poly.entity_id
_entity_poly.type
_entity_poly.pdbx_seq_one_letter_code
_entity_poly.pdbx_strand_id
1 'polypeptide(L)'
;MELLALLEQLPAEPPQVSDAQLRAGWDDFVPTLTTSCEAAGGILGQVLVCIGRHRPELIESMLTDALDPLFCIEVDTPEAILHWYEANRHLDAQSKAWIRDNLPEFLERFDFTSLGFDDD
;
A
#
# COMPACT_ATOMS: atom_id res chain seq x y z
N MET A 1 4.69 -11.19 -8.64
CA MET A 1 3.47 -11.99 -8.38
C MET A 1 3.53 -12.77 -7.05
N GLU A 2 4.65 -12.82 -6.34
CA GLU A 2 4.74 -13.57 -5.07
C GLU A 2 4.01 -12.89 -3.89
N LEU A 3 3.94 -11.56 -3.85
CA LEU A 3 3.31 -10.84 -2.75
C LEU A 3 1.82 -11.16 -2.58
N LEU A 4 1.02 -11.17 -3.66
CA LEU A 4 -0.41 -11.51 -3.58
C LEU A 4 -0.64 -12.92 -3.01
N ALA A 5 0.18 -13.90 -3.44
CA ALA A 5 0.09 -15.26 -2.93
C ALA A 5 0.45 -15.38 -1.44
N LEU A 6 1.34 -14.51 -0.95
CA LEU A 6 1.62 -14.39 0.49
C LEU A 6 0.43 -13.77 1.24
N LEU A 7 -0.20 -12.74 0.68
CA LEU A 7 -1.37 -12.10 1.28
C LEU A 7 -2.56 -13.06 1.41
N GLU A 8 -2.79 -13.92 0.42
CA GLU A 8 -3.85 -14.94 0.47
C GLU A 8 -3.65 -15.95 1.62
N GLN A 9 -2.43 -16.09 2.13
CA GLN A 9 -2.08 -17.00 3.23
C GLN A 9 -2.07 -16.33 4.62
N LEU A 10 -2.11 -14.99 4.69
CA LEU A 10 -2.24 -14.24 5.95
C LEU A 10 -3.51 -14.56 6.77
N PRO A 11 -4.70 -14.75 6.17
CA PRO A 11 -5.90 -15.12 6.93
C PRO A 11 -5.89 -16.56 7.48
N ALA A 12 -4.87 -17.38 7.17
CA ALA A 12 -4.77 -18.73 7.71
C ALA A 12 -4.34 -18.70 9.19
N GLU A 13 -4.93 -19.56 10.02
CA GLU A 13 -4.52 -19.77 11.41
C GLU A 13 -3.83 -21.14 11.58
N PRO A 14 -2.56 -21.18 12.04
CA PRO A 14 -1.65 -20.05 12.25
C PRO A 14 -1.17 -19.43 10.92
N PRO A 15 -0.77 -18.14 10.93
CA PRO A 15 -0.26 -17.48 9.74
C PRO A 15 0.98 -18.20 9.25
N GLN A 16 0.94 -18.71 8.01
CA GLN A 16 2.06 -19.43 7.40
C GLN A 16 3.13 -18.50 6.83
N VAL A 17 2.84 -17.20 6.82
CA VAL A 17 3.70 -16.17 6.26
C VAL A 17 4.43 -15.43 7.37
N SER A 18 5.76 -15.45 7.29
CA SER A 18 6.63 -14.70 8.20
C SER A 18 6.81 -13.26 7.73
N ASP A 19 7.14 -12.37 8.66
CA ASP A 19 7.40 -10.94 8.39
C ASP A 19 8.48 -10.74 7.33
N ALA A 20 9.54 -11.56 7.39
CA ALA A 20 10.62 -11.53 6.44
C ALA A 20 10.18 -11.91 5.01
N GLN A 21 9.25 -12.85 4.86
CA GLN A 21 8.72 -13.24 3.55
C GLN A 21 7.82 -12.15 2.98
N LEU A 22 6.98 -11.59 3.84
CA LEU A 22 6.11 -10.47 3.49
C LEU A 22 6.94 -9.25 3.07
N ARG A 23 8.02 -8.96 3.81
CA ARG A 23 8.95 -7.86 3.53
C ARG A 23 9.71 -8.08 2.23
N ALA A 24 10.24 -9.28 1.98
CA ALA A 24 10.90 -9.59 0.72
C ALA A 24 9.95 -9.41 -0.48
N GLY A 25 8.72 -9.93 -0.39
CA GLY A 25 7.72 -9.75 -1.44
C GLY A 25 7.31 -8.28 -1.65
N TRP A 26 7.35 -7.47 -0.58
CA TRP A 26 7.13 -6.04 -0.63
C TRP A 26 8.27 -5.29 -1.33
N ASP A 27 9.51 -5.55 -0.94
CA ASP A 27 10.69 -4.89 -1.52
C ASP A 27 10.83 -5.21 -3.03
N ASP A 28 10.41 -6.40 -3.49
CA ASP A 28 10.32 -6.75 -4.92
C ASP A 28 9.14 -6.06 -5.65
N PHE A 29 8.07 -5.70 -4.92
CA PHE A 29 6.86 -5.10 -5.48
C PHE A 29 6.93 -3.58 -5.60
N VAL A 30 7.47 -2.89 -4.60
CA VAL A 30 7.64 -1.42 -4.57
C VAL A 30 8.19 -0.84 -5.89
N PRO A 31 9.29 -1.35 -6.50
CA PRO A 31 9.81 -0.81 -7.76
C PRO A 31 8.87 -1.03 -8.97
N THR A 32 7.87 -1.90 -8.86
CA THR A 32 6.87 -2.08 -9.94
C THR A 32 5.83 -0.96 -9.97
N LEU A 33 5.66 -0.22 -8.85
CA LEU A 33 4.74 0.92 -8.76
C LEU A 33 5.17 2.06 -9.70
N THR A 34 6.47 2.30 -9.85
CA THR A 34 7.00 3.35 -10.73
C THR A 34 6.96 3.00 -12.23
N THR A 35 6.79 1.72 -12.58
CA THR A 35 6.90 1.24 -13.96
C THR A 35 5.58 0.78 -14.57
N SER A 36 4.63 0.32 -13.73
CA SER A 36 3.34 -0.22 -14.20
C SER A 36 2.19 0.23 -13.31
N CYS A 37 1.98 1.54 -13.25
CA CYS A 37 1.18 2.29 -12.27
C CYS A 37 -0.24 1.76 -12.06
N GLU A 38 -1.00 1.47 -13.12
CA GLU A 38 -2.39 0.97 -13.00
C GLU A 38 -2.46 -0.41 -12.33
N ALA A 39 -1.70 -1.37 -12.83
CA ALA A 39 -1.71 -2.72 -12.29
C ALA A 39 -1.08 -2.79 -10.89
N ALA A 40 0.01 -2.06 -10.69
CA ALA A 40 0.73 -2.04 -9.42
C ALA A 40 -0.08 -1.31 -8.34
N GLY A 41 -0.71 -0.16 -8.62
CA GLY A 41 -1.56 0.51 -7.63
C GLY A 41 -2.77 -0.34 -7.21
N GLY A 42 -3.32 -1.16 -8.12
CA GLY A 42 -4.41 -2.08 -7.79
C GLY A 42 -3.95 -3.18 -6.82
N ILE A 43 -2.74 -3.69 -7.01
CA ILE A 43 -2.11 -4.66 -6.11
C ILE A 43 -1.80 -4.01 -4.76
N LEU A 44 -1.29 -2.78 -4.74
CA LEU A 44 -0.97 -2.04 -3.53
C LEU A 44 -2.22 -1.90 -2.62
N GLY A 45 -3.37 -1.59 -3.21
CA GLY A 45 -4.61 -1.49 -2.44
C GLY A 45 -4.97 -2.80 -1.75
N GLN A 46 -4.81 -3.92 -2.45
CA GLN A 46 -5.04 -5.25 -1.86
C GLN A 46 -4.02 -5.55 -0.76
N VAL A 47 -2.75 -5.17 -0.95
CA VAL A 47 -1.70 -5.31 0.07
C VAL A 47 -2.08 -4.54 1.32
N LEU A 48 -2.37 -3.24 1.21
CA LEU A 48 -2.71 -2.39 2.35
C LEU A 48 -3.92 -2.92 3.13
N VAL A 49 -4.96 -3.39 2.43
CA VAL A 49 -6.15 -3.95 3.06
C VAL A 49 -5.83 -5.25 3.80
N CYS A 50 -5.03 -6.12 3.20
CA CYS A 50 -4.72 -7.41 3.78
C CYS A 50 -3.76 -7.26 4.98
N ILE A 51 -2.76 -6.40 4.87
CA ILE A 51 -1.88 -6.03 5.99
C ILE A 51 -2.66 -5.32 7.09
N GLY A 52 -3.47 -4.32 6.76
CA GLY A 52 -4.27 -3.60 7.75
C GLY A 52 -5.24 -4.49 8.53
N ARG A 53 -5.69 -5.60 7.94
CA ARG A 53 -6.57 -6.58 8.60
C ARG A 53 -5.84 -7.60 9.46
N HIS A 54 -4.73 -8.12 8.96
CA HIS A 54 -4.07 -9.27 9.57
C HIS A 54 -2.82 -8.90 10.36
N ARG A 55 -2.10 -7.86 9.94
CA ARG A 55 -0.81 -7.39 10.45
C ARG A 55 -0.74 -5.85 10.48
N PRO A 56 -1.67 -5.16 11.18
CA PRO A 56 -1.76 -3.70 11.15
C PRO A 56 -0.47 -3.00 11.59
N GLU A 57 0.38 -3.65 12.38
CA GLU A 57 1.67 -3.11 12.81
C GLU A 57 2.68 -2.91 11.68
N LEU A 58 2.51 -3.57 10.53
CA LEU A 58 3.41 -3.46 9.38
C LEU A 58 2.97 -2.37 8.39
N ILE A 59 1.74 -1.86 8.52
CA ILE A 59 1.16 -0.99 7.51
C ILE A 59 1.85 0.37 7.43
N GLU A 60 2.25 0.95 8.57
CA GLU A 60 2.93 2.25 8.61
C GLU A 60 4.26 2.16 7.85
N SER A 61 5.06 1.12 8.11
CA SER A 61 6.34 0.90 7.44
C SER A 61 6.18 0.64 5.94
N MET A 62 5.20 -0.19 5.54
CA MET A 62 4.99 -0.48 4.13
C MET A 62 4.44 0.73 3.38
N LEU A 63 3.48 1.46 3.94
CA LEU A 63 2.95 2.67 3.31
C LEU A 63 4.07 3.68 3.05
N THR A 64 5.00 3.84 4.01
CA THR A 64 6.20 4.70 3.85
C THR A 64 6.97 4.39 2.57
N ASP A 65 7.29 3.11 2.36
CA ASP A 65 8.10 2.68 1.21
C ASP A 65 7.35 2.80 -0.12
N ALA A 66 6.02 2.73 -0.10
CA ALA A 66 5.18 2.90 -1.28
C ALA A 66 4.87 4.37 -1.60
N LEU A 67 5.05 5.31 -0.67
CA LEU A 67 4.77 6.72 -0.92
C LEU A 67 5.68 7.29 -2.01
N ASP A 68 6.99 7.11 -1.92
CA ASP A 68 7.97 7.60 -2.90
C ASP A 68 7.66 7.15 -4.36
N PRO A 69 7.41 5.86 -4.63
CA PRO A 69 7.04 5.44 -5.98
C PRO A 69 5.60 5.82 -6.37
N LEU A 70 4.69 6.08 -5.42
CA LEU A 70 3.39 6.67 -5.71
C LEU A 70 3.53 8.13 -6.16
N PHE A 71 4.40 8.91 -5.51
CA PHE A 71 4.70 10.30 -5.95
C PHE A 71 5.28 10.34 -7.37
N CYS A 72 6.07 9.34 -7.77
CA CYS A 72 6.59 9.23 -9.13
C CYS A 72 5.53 9.06 -10.24
N ILE A 73 4.26 8.82 -9.88
CA ILE A 73 3.18 8.51 -10.82
C ILE A 73 2.00 9.51 -10.75
N GLU A 74 2.32 10.78 -10.47
CA GLU A 74 1.36 11.92 -10.39
C GLU A 74 0.39 11.85 -9.19
N VAL A 75 0.77 11.12 -8.15
CA VAL A 75 0.08 11.19 -6.85
C VAL A 75 0.82 12.21 -5.99
N ASP A 76 0.58 13.48 -6.24
CA ASP A 76 1.29 14.58 -5.56
C ASP A 76 0.81 14.81 -4.12
N THR A 77 -0.28 14.18 -3.70
CA THR A 77 -0.78 14.30 -2.32
C THR A 77 -1.37 13.00 -1.77
N PRO A 78 -1.39 12.82 -0.44
CA PRO A 78 -2.14 11.75 0.23
C PRO A 78 -3.59 11.63 -0.24
N GLU A 79 -4.27 12.74 -0.52
CA GLU A 79 -5.64 12.74 -1.05
C GLU A 79 -5.70 12.24 -2.50
N ALA A 80 -4.66 12.46 -3.29
CA ALA A 80 -4.55 11.91 -4.64
C ALA A 80 -4.50 10.38 -4.62
N ILE A 81 -3.94 9.76 -3.56
CA ILE A 81 -3.97 8.29 -3.37
C ILE A 81 -5.42 7.83 -3.23
N LEU A 82 -6.21 8.50 -2.39
CA LEU A 82 -7.62 8.18 -2.17
C LEU A 82 -8.43 8.33 -3.46
N HIS A 83 -8.23 9.43 -4.18
CA HIS A 83 -8.88 9.69 -5.46
C HIS A 83 -8.51 8.63 -6.51
N TRP A 84 -7.25 8.22 -6.56
CA TRP A 84 -6.77 7.17 -7.45
C TRP A 84 -7.48 5.85 -7.12
N TYR A 85 -7.58 5.47 -5.85
CA TYR A 85 -8.29 4.26 -5.43
C TYR A 85 -9.79 4.29 -5.73
N GLU A 86 -10.45 5.44 -5.57
CA GLU A 86 -11.84 5.62 -5.95
C GLU A 86 -12.05 5.46 -7.47
N ALA A 87 -11.19 6.08 -8.28
CA ALA A 87 -11.25 6.04 -9.74
C ALA A 87 -11.02 4.63 -10.32
N ASN A 88 -10.23 3.80 -9.65
CA ASN A 88 -9.87 2.46 -10.14
C ASN A 88 -10.98 1.43 -9.90
N ARG A 89 -11.81 1.21 -10.92
CA ARG A 89 -13.04 0.37 -10.86
C ARG A 89 -12.79 -1.12 -10.67
N HIS A 90 -11.58 -1.59 -10.93
CA HIS A 90 -11.20 -3.00 -10.83
C HIS A 90 -10.90 -3.44 -9.39
N LEU A 91 -10.83 -2.49 -8.45
CA LEU A 91 -10.69 -2.78 -7.04
C LEU A 91 -12.03 -3.12 -6.40
N ASP A 92 -12.04 -4.16 -5.57
CA ASP A 92 -13.24 -4.60 -4.87
C ASP A 92 -13.75 -3.55 -3.88
N ALA A 93 -15.07 -3.46 -3.73
CA ALA A 93 -15.74 -2.49 -2.86
C ALA A 93 -15.26 -2.56 -1.41
N GLN A 94 -14.91 -3.76 -0.93
CA GLN A 94 -14.40 -3.95 0.42
C GLN A 94 -13.01 -3.32 0.61
N SER A 95 -12.15 -3.45 -0.40
CA SER A 95 -10.81 -2.85 -0.39
C SER A 95 -10.91 -1.33 -0.45
N LYS A 96 -11.79 -0.80 -1.31
CA LYS A 96 -12.05 0.64 -1.41
C LYS A 96 -12.59 1.23 -0.11
N ALA A 97 -13.55 0.56 0.54
CA ALA A 97 -14.09 1.00 1.82
C ALA A 97 -13.00 1.03 2.89
N TRP A 98 -12.21 -0.05 3.01
CA TRP A 98 -11.12 -0.09 3.99
C TRP A 98 -10.11 1.04 3.75
N ILE A 99 -9.67 1.25 2.51
CA ILE A 99 -8.75 2.34 2.15
C ILE A 99 -9.36 3.71 2.51
N ARG A 100 -10.59 3.97 2.09
CA ARG A 100 -11.27 5.25 2.38
C ARG A 100 -11.43 5.50 3.88
N ASP A 101 -11.75 4.48 4.65
CA ASP A 101 -12.05 4.61 6.09
C ASP A 101 -10.78 4.58 6.97
N ASN A 102 -9.68 3.96 6.53
CA ASN A 102 -8.48 3.77 7.37
C ASN A 102 -7.26 4.54 6.86
N LEU A 103 -7.06 4.64 5.54
CA LEU A 103 -5.89 5.29 4.97
C LEU A 103 -5.75 6.78 5.39
N PRO A 104 -6.82 7.59 5.51
CA PRO A 104 -6.69 8.98 5.98
C PRO A 104 -6.06 9.07 7.37
N GLU A 105 -6.47 8.23 8.33
CA GLU A 105 -5.89 8.23 9.68
C GLU A 105 -4.39 7.87 9.66
N PHE A 106 -3.99 6.96 8.77
CA PHE A 106 -2.57 6.63 8.58
C PHE A 106 -1.79 7.77 7.95
N LEU A 107 -2.36 8.45 6.95
CA LEU A 107 -1.73 9.58 6.27
C LEU A 107 -1.63 10.81 7.20
N GLU A 108 -2.63 11.07 8.05
CA GLU A 108 -2.57 12.15 9.05
C GLU A 108 -1.50 11.92 10.13
N ARG A 109 -1.23 10.65 10.46
CA ARG A 109 -0.12 10.27 11.36
C ARG A 109 1.23 10.30 10.65
N PHE A 110 1.22 10.32 9.32
CA PHE A 110 2.41 10.31 8.51
C PHE A 110 2.95 11.73 8.36
N ASP A 111 4.15 11.97 8.89
CA ASP A 111 4.81 13.26 8.80
C ASP A 111 5.46 13.40 7.41
N PHE A 112 4.72 13.93 6.44
CA PHE A 112 5.22 14.19 5.08
C PHE A 112 6.38 15.21 5.05
N THR A 113 6.54 16.00 6.12
CA THR A 113 7.68 16.90 6.31
C THR A 113 9.01 16.17 6.57
N SER A 114 8.99 14.90 6.96
CA SER A 114 10.20 14.07 7.11
C SER A 114 10.70 13.46 5.80
N LEU A 115 9.92 13.49 4.72
CA LEU A 115 10.32 12.96 3.41
C LEU A 115 11.37 13.82 2.69
N GLY A 116 11.83 14.92 3.31
CA GLY A 116 12.95 15.70 2.78
C GLY A 116 12.64 16.31 1.41
N PHE A 117 11.46 16.93 1.28
CA PHE A 117 11.25 17.90 0.22
C PHE A 117 12.11 19.13 0.53
N ASP A 118 13.39 19.07 0.15
CA ASP A 118 14.17 20.29 -0.09
C ASP A 118 13.48 21.00 -1.27
N ASP A 119 12.78 22.08 -0.93
CA ASP A 119 12.25 23.09 -1.83
C ASP A 119 13.45 23.75 -2.53
N ASP A 120 13.79 23.33 -3.76
CA ASP A 120 14.70 24.06 -4.67
C ASP A 120 14.05 24.25 -6.06
#